data_AF-A0A8T8E2I2-F1
#
_entry.id   AF-A0A8T8E2I2-F1
#
_cell.length_a   1.000
_cell.length_b   1.000
_cell.length_c   1.000
_cell.angle_alpha   90.00
_cell.angle_beta   90.00
_cell.angle_gamma   90.00
#
_symmetry.space_group_name_H-M   'P 1'
#
loop_
_entity.id
_entity.type
_entity.pdbx_description
1 polymer ?
#
loop_
_entity_poly.entity_id
_entity_poly.type
_entity_poly.pdbx_seq_one_letter_code
_entity_poly.pdbx_strand_id
1 'polypeptide(L)'
;MHRVLDGVTDGVLVVDTDWQITTANAVAADLLERERDTLVGTDIRDVFPRSFAATFHEHFGGDDPEPAEISFEEYFPELDVWLRVRTTTIGERLAVYYRDVTDRKALEGDLEDRKAELARLERINNIVQKIIRDLVGATTREEVEELVCKRLAETDLYEFTVIGEREMTGEQLVCRTAAGEHDGILELIVESGADADGSRGPEFATMETGETRVVRHLVDDESVPEPVRREAFARGLQSSIVVPLRYGNTTYGVLSVYALDPDAFSERERESLETLGVTTGFVINATRQRNLLLSDTVIELTFRITDAFFATASAQLDCELAVEGIVPLDAASLLCYVRVDGAEPDVLLELADDRSDVDAGRVIHESATETGGFTEVTVSGRSPIVTLATYGATVRTAKFDHGTGLIVAEVAPSSDIREVVEAVGERFPRSELLSKLDRERPIETVQEFRSGLHERLTERQRNTLQMAYYGGYFESPRDSTAEELAETLGISSPTLHYHLRAGQRKLLTAFFDDDAERERPVAVDDHQSRRNE
;
A
#
# COMPACT_ATOMS: atom_id res chain seq x y z
N MET A 1 -4.01 -74.14 6.42
CA MET A 1 -3.70 -72.78 6.91
C MET A 1 -2.57 -72.11 6.12
N HIS A 2 -1.41 -72.76 5.94
CA HIS A 2 -0.27 -72.16 5.21
C HIS A 2 -0.61 -71.58 3.82
N ARG A 3 -1.32 -72.33 2.96
CA ARG A 3 -1.69 -71.87 1.60
C ARG A 3 -2.73 -70.74 1.51
N VAL A 4 -3.39 -70.38 2.62
CA VAL A 4 -4.44 -69.35 2.66
C VAL A 4 -3.86 -67.98 3.05
N LEU A 5 -2.68 -67.96 3.68
CA LEU A 5 -2.03 -66.75 4.19
C LEU A 5 -1.09 -66.08 3.17
N ASP A 6 -0.68 -66.80 2.11
CA ASP A 6 0.24 -66.27 1.07
C ASP A 6 -0.44 -65.28 0.10
N GLY A 7 -1.76 -65.11 0.16
CA GLY A 7 -2.51 -64.11 -0.62
C GLY A 7 -2.89 -62.86 0.19
N VAL A 8 -2.47 -62.78 1.45
CA VAL A 8 -2.76 -61.66 2.34
C VAL A 8 -1.64 -60.63 2.22
N THR A 9 -2.00 -59.37 1.94
CA THR A 9 -1.07 -58.23 1.81
C THR A 9 -0.48 -57.76 3.14
N ASP A 10 -0.91 -58.37 4.24
CA ASP A 10 -0.55 -58.02 5.60
C ASP A 10 0.43 -59.08 6.12
N GLY A 11 1.41 -58.65 6.90
CA GLY A 11 2.21 -59.53 7.71
C GLY A 11 1.31 -60.20 8.76
N VAL A 12 1.38 -61.53 8.85
CA VAL A 12 0.64 -62.32 9.84
C VAL A 12 1.61 -63.18 10.64
N LEU A 13 1.64 -62.95 11.96
CA LEU A 13 2.25 -63.83 12.95
C LEU A 13 1.16 -64.48 13.80
N VAL A 14 1.31 -65.74 14.16
CA VAL A 14 0.42 -66.43 15.10
C VAL A 14 1.25 -66.99 16.24
N VAL A 15 0.91 -66.65 17.48
CA VAL A 15 1.58 -67.14 18.68
C VAL A 15 0.68 -68.09 19.48
N ASP A 16 1.29 -69.03 20.19
CA ASP A 16 0.62 -69.90 21.15
C ASP A 16 0.55 -69.26 22.56
N THR A 17 0.11 -70.05 23.55
CA THR A 17 -0.02 -69.63 24.96
C THR A 17 1.32 -69.32 25.62
N ASP A 18 2.43 -69.80 25.06
CA ASP A 18 3.80 -69.54 25.55
C ASP A 18 4.48 -68.39 24.78
N TRP A 19 3.70 -67.59 24.03
CA TRP A 19 4.14 -66.45 23.22
C TRP A 19 5.12 -66.82 22.09
N GLN A 20 5.21 -68.11 21.75
CA GLN A 20 6.07 -68.60 20.69
C GLN A 20 5.39 -68.47 19.34
N ILE A 21 6.10 -67.94 18.35
CA ILE A 21 5.59 -67.80 16.97
C ILE A 21 5.42 -69.19 16.37
N THR A 22 4.17 -69.61 16.15
CA THR A 22 3.81 -70.89 15.51
C THR A 22 3.67 -70.79 13.99
N THR A 23 3.41 -69.58 13.46
CA THR A 23 3.24 -69.35 12.02
C THR A 23 3.63 -67.91 11.68
N ALA A 24 4.41 -67.75 10.62
CA ALA A 24 4.69 -66.47 9.95
C ALA A 24 4.43 -66.63 8.45
N ASN A 25 3.80 -65.64 7.79
CA ASN A 25 3.75 -65.60 6.31
C ASN A 25 4.98 -64.88 5.73
N ALA A 26 5.15 -64.89 4.41
CA ALA A 26 6.29 -64.25 3.76
C ALA A 26 6.31 -62.73 4.00
N VAL A 27 5.15 -62.08 3.86
CA VAL A 27 5.00 -60.63 4.09
C VAL A 27 5.40 -60.24 5.52
N ALA A 28 5.09 -61.07 6.52
CA ALA A 28 5.51 -60.85 7.91
C ALA A 28 7.03 -60.84 8.07
N ALA A 29 7.70 -61.80 7.43
CA ALA A 29 9.14 -61.95 7.48
C ALA A 29 9.85 -60.79 6.76
N ASP A 30 9.36 -60.44 5.57
CA ASP A 30 9.89 -59.33 4.76
C ASP A 30 9.77 -57.98 5.49
N LEU A 31 8.61 -57.67 6.07
CA LEU A 31 8.38 -56.42 6.82
C LEU A 31 9.19 -56.32 8.12
N LEU A 32 9.59 -57.46 8.71
CA LEU A 32 10.47 -57.49 9.88
C LEU A 32 11.96 -57.53 9.51
N GLU A 33 12.29 -57.54 8.22
CA GLU A 33 13.64 -57.74 7.70
C GLU A 33 14.32 -59.00 8.26
N ARG A 34 13.57 -60.10 8.42
CA ARG A 34 14.05 -61.37 8.97
C ARG A 34 13.71 -62.56 8.08
N GLU A 35 14.52 -63.61 8.16
CA GLU A 35 14.23 -64.87 7.48
C GLU A 35 13.07 -65.60 8.19
N ARG A 36 12.05 -66.02 7.42
CA ARG A 36 10.85 -66.71 7.93
C ARG A 36 11.18 -67.89 8.87
N ASP A 37 12.17 -68.68 8.50
CA ASP A 37 12.56 -69.90 9.25
C ASP A 37 13.19 -69.58 10.60
N THR A 38 13.66 -68.33 10.80
CA THR A 38 14.22 -67.86 12.08
C THR A 38 13.16 -67.29 13.03
N LEU A 39 11.94 -67.00 12.52
CA LEU A 39 10.85 -66.45 13.32
C LEU A 39 10.09 -67.55 14.07
N VAL A 40 9.86 -68.71 13.44
CA VAL A 40 9.05 -69.79 14.05
C VAL A 40 9.77 -70.40 15.25
N GLY A 41 9.10 -70.47 16.40
CA GLY A 41 9.64 -71.00 17.64
C GLY A 41 10.46 -70.00 18.46
N THR A 42 10.39 -68.70 18.10
CA THR A 42 10.93 -67.60 18.92
C THR A 42 9.82 -66.87 19.66
N ASP A 43 10.16 -66.25 20.78
CA ASP A 43 9.24 -65.40 21.53
C ASP A 43 8.97 -64.11 20.75
N ILE A 44 7.70 -63.83 20.46
CA ILE A 44 7.32 -62.64 19.69
C ILE A 44 7.76 -61.34 20.38
N ARG A 45 7.88 -61.32 21.71
CA ARG A 45 8.24 -60.14 22.50
C ARG A 45 9.71 -59.75 22.35
N ASP A 46 10.55 -60.71 21.96
CA ASP A 46 11.98 -60.49 21.70
C ASP A 46 12.24 -60.09 20.24
N VAL A 47 11.31 -60.41 19.34
CA VAL A 47 11.51 -60.30 17.89
C VAL A 47 10.69 -59.17 17.27
N PHE A 48 9.54 -58.82 17.85
CA PHE A 48 8.71 -57.73 17.35
C PHE A 48 9.38 -56.37 17.66
N PRO A 49 9.53 -55.48 16.65
CA PRO A 49 10.31 -54.25 16.77
C PRO A 49 9.66 -53.26 17.74
N ARG A 50 10.46 -52.38 18.35
CA ARG A 50 9.94 -51.33 19.22
C ARG A 50 9.49 -50.11 18.41
N SER A 51 8.25 -49.70 18.64
CA SER A 51 7.70 -48.43 18.15
C SER A 51 8.01 -47.27 19.12
N PHE A 52 7.80 -46.04 18.66
CA PHE A 52 7.99 -44.85 19.50
C PHE A 52 7.09 -44.82 20.75
N ALA A 53 5.83 -45.25 20.63
CA ALA A 53 4.88 -45.30 21.76
C ALA A 53 4.88 -46.65 22.50
N ALA A 54 5.61 -47.65 22.00
CA ALA A 54 5.81 -48.96 22.62
C ALA A 54 4.53 -49.77 22.95
N THR A 55 3.37 -49.45 22.33
CA THR A 55 2.06 -50.03 22.69
C THR A 55 2.05 -51.56 22.73
N PHE A 56 2.70 -52.23 21.76
CA PHE A 56 2.79 -53.70 21.75
C PHE A 56 3.52 -54.25 22.99
N HIS A 57 4.63 -53.63 23.36
CA HIS A 57 5.47 -54.06 24.47
C HIS A 57 4.81 -53.73 25.82
N GLU A 58 4.07 -52.63 25.92
CA GLU A 58 3.30 -52.32 27.13
C GLU A 58 2.19 -53.33 27.38
N HIS A 59 1.49 -53.78 26.33
CA HIS A 59 0.39 -54.72 26.47
C HIS A 59 0.86 -56.17 26.67
N PHE A 60 1.98 -56.56 26.06
CA PHE A 60 2.39 -57.97 26.01
C PHE A 60 3.76 -58.26 26.65
N GLY A 61 4.51 -57.26 27.11
CA GLY A 61 5.86 -57.42 27.66
C GLY A 61 5.95 -57.76 29.16
N GLY A 62 4.82 -57.95 29.84
CA GLY A 62 4.76 -58.30 31.27
C GLY A 62 5.07 -59.78 31.58
N ASP A 63 5.13 -60.11 32.88
CA ASP A 63 5.42 -61.48 33.36
C ASP A 63 4.27 -62.48 33.11
N ASP A 64 3.02 -62.01 33.06
CA ASP A 64 1.81 -62.81 32.80
C ASP A 64 0.83 -62.03 31.89
N PRO A 65 1.17 -61.83 30.61
CA PRO A 65 0.37 -61.01 29.70
C PRO A 65 -0.87 -61.79 29.20
N GLU A 66 -2.04 -61.13 29.25
CA GLU A 66 -3.28 -61.71 28.75
C GLU A 66 -3.46 -61.44 27.24
N PRO A 67 -3.94 -62.41 26.44
CA PRO A 67 -4.30 -62.17 25.05
C PRO A 67 -5.39 -61.08 24.94
N ALA A 68 -5.04 -59.97 24.28
CA ALA A 68 -5.94 -58.84 24.10
C ALA A 68 -6.07 -58.49 22.62
N GLU A 69 -7.25 -58.02 22.21
CA GLU A 69 -7.44 -57.42 20.89
C GLU A 69 -7.08 -55.92 20.96
N ILE A 70 -5.94 -55.55 20.38
CA ILE A 70 -5.49 -54.17 20.27
C ILE A 70 -5.35 -53.79 18.80
N SER A 71 -5.50 -52.51 18.49
CA SER A 71 -5.22 -51.98 17.16
C SER A 71 -4.65 -50.58 17.27
N PHE A 72 -3.49 -50.35 16.64
CA PHE A 72 -2.77 -49.08 16.67
C PHE A 72 -1.98 -48.87 15.37
N GLU A 73 -1.57 -47.63 15.11
CA GLU A 73 -0.72 -47.24 14.00
C GLU A 73 0.45 -46.42 14.53
N GLU A 74 1.66 -46.94 14.42
CA GLU A 74 2.83 -46.33 15.03
C GLU A 74 4.06 -46.39 14.12
N TYR A 75 4.98 -45.46 14.33
CA TYR A 75 6.28 -45.44 13.68
C TYR A 75 7.25 -46.36 14.42
N PHE A 76 7.96 -47.19 13.66
CA PHE A 76 8.97 -48.15 14.11
C PHE A 76 10.35 -47.69 13.64
N PRO A 77 11.14 -47.00 14.48
CA PRO A 77 12.39 -46.37 14.06
C PRO A 77 13.46 -47.35 13.55
N GLU A 78 13.46 -48.58 14.04
CA GLU A 78 14.42 -49.62 13.61
C GLU A 78 14.21 -50.03 12.16
N LEU A 79 12.97 -49.92 11.67
CA LEU A 79 12.56 -50.32 10.33
C LEU A 79 12.29 -49.11 9.42
N ASP A 80 12.27 -47.90 9.99
CA ASP A 80 11.88 -46.65 9.31
C ASP A 80 10.51 -46.74 8.59
N VAL A 81 9.53 -47.41 9.23
CA VAL A 81 8.18 -47.59 8.67
C VAL A 81 7.09 -47.28 9.69
N TRP A 82 5.93 -46.89 9.17
CA TRP A 82 4.68 -46.87 9.93
C TRP A 82 3.95 -48.20 9.76
N LEU A 83 3.69 -48.90 10.87
CA LEU A 83 2.90 -50.13 10.84
C LEU A 83 1.54 -49.91 11.51
N ARG A 84 0.49 -50.38 10.83
CA ARG A 84 -0.80 -50.64 11.46
C ARG A 84 -0.79 -52.05 12.03
N VAL A 85 -0.77 -52.17 13.35
CA VAL A 85 -0.78 -53.46 14.04
C VAL A 85 -2.19 -53.74 14.57
N ARG A 86 -2.65 -54.98 14.44
CA ARG A 86 -3.89 -55.48 15.04
C ARG A 86 -3.69 -56.88 15.57
N THR A 87 -4.13 -57.13 16.79
CA THR A 87 -4.18 -58.48 17.36
C THR A 87 -5.61 -59.00 17.42
N THR A 88 -5.80 -60.29 17.24
CA THR A 88 -7.09 -60.98 17.43
C THR A 88 -6.87 -62.36 18.00
N THR A 89 -7.78 -62.80 18.85
CA THR A 89 -7.67 -64.10 19.51
C THR A 89 -8.42 -65.16 18.70
N ILE A 90 -7.74 -66.24 18.34
CA ILE A 90 -8.30 -67.37 17.57
C ILE A 90 -8.15 -68.64 18.41
N GLY A 91 -9.18 -68.96 19.20
CA GLY A 91 -9.11 -70.05 20.18
C GLY A 91 -8.14 -69.69 21.32
N GLU A 92 -7.13 -70.52 21.54
CA GLU A 92 -6.06 -70.29 22.54
C GLU A 92 -4.82 -69.59 21.96
N ARG A 93 -4.91 -69.05 20.73
CA ARG A 93 -3.79 -68.42 20.01
C ARG A 93 -4.06 -66.96 19.74
N LEU A 94 -3.00 -66.16 19.68
CA LEU A 94 -3.06 -64.74 19.29
C LEU A 94 -2.50 -64.59 17.88
N ALA A 95 -3.30 -64.02 16.97
CA ALA A 95 -2.84 -63.64 15.65
C ALA A 95 -2.54 -62.14 15.62
N VAL A 96 -1.32 -61.78 15.23
CA VAL A 96 -0.83 -60.42 15.05
C VAL A 96 -0.76 -60.12 13.56
N TYR A 97 -1.57 -59.16 13.12
CA TYR A 97 -1.60 -58.63 11.77
C TYR A 97 -0.88 -57.29 11.76
N TYR A 98 0.02 -57.08 10.80
CA TYR A 98 0.63 -55.78 10.60
C TYR A 98 0.75 -55.45 9.13
N ARG A 99 0.51 -54.18 8.80
CA ARG A 99 0.57 -53.65 7.44
C ARG A 99 1.43 -52.40 7.43
N ASP A 100 2.32 -52.31 6.45
CA ASP A 100 3.01 -51.08 6.11
C ASP A 100 2.00 -50.04 5.62
N VAL A 101 1.93 -48.93 6.33
CA VAL A 101 1.08 -47.78 6.02
C VAL A 101 1.90 -46.51 5.81
N THR A 102 3.20 -46.63 5.56
CA THR A 102 4.15 -45.52 5.39
C THR A 102 3.71 -44.58 4.27
N ASP A 103 3.40 -45.09 3.07
CA ASP A 103 2.92 -44.27 1.94
C ASP A 103 1.64 -43.50 2.29
N ARG A 104 0.71 -44.14 3.01
CA ARG A 104 -0.53 -43.47 3.42
C ARG A 104 -0.24 -42.41 4.48
N LYS A 105 0.64 -42.67 5.44
CA LYS A 105 1.03 -41.71 6.47
C LYS A 105 1.77 -40.51 5.88
N ALA A 106 2.62 -40.73 4.89
CA ALA A 106 3.27 -39.65 4.13
C ALA A 106 2.23 -38.80 3.38
N LEU A 107 1.28 -39.41 2.68
CA LEU A 107 0.19 -38.68 2.01
C LEU A 107 -0.73 -37.94 2.99
N GLU A 108 -1.02 -38.51 4.16
CA GLU A 108 -1.78 -37.86 5.23
C GLU A 108 -1.03 -36.62 5.74
N GLY A 109 0.28 -36.73 5.99
CA GLY A 109 1.14 -35.61 6.37
C GLY A 109 1.17 -34.50 5.32
N ASP A 110 1.47 -34.83 4.06
CA ASP A 110 1.47 -33.88 2.94
C ASP A 110 0.13 -33.13 2.81
N LEU A 111 -0.99 -33.83 3.04
CA LEU A 111 -2.32 -33.26 2.94
C LEU A 111 -2.64 -32.33 4.12
N GLU A 112 -2.19 -32.68 5.33
CA GLU A 112 -2.28 -31.83 6.51
C GLU A 112 -1.44 -30.56 6.36
N ASP A 113 -0.21 -30.68 5.87
CA ASP A 113 0.68 -29.55 5.60
C ASP A 113 0.07 -28.59 4.57
N ARG A 114 -0.43 -29.13 3.44
CA ARG A 114 -1.13 -28.31 2.43
C ARG A 114 -2.40 -27.65 2.95
N LYS A 115 -3.15 -28.31 3.83
CA LYS A 115 -4.34 -27.71 4.46
C LYS A 115 -3.95 -26.56 5.38
N ALA A 116 -2.88 -26.72 6.16
CA ALA A 116 -2.35 -25.67 7.02
C ALA A 116 -1.89 -24.46 6.19
N GLU A 117 -1.17 -24.70 5.09
CA GLU A 117 -0.74 -23.65 4.16
C GLU A 117 -1.93 -22.90 3.55
N LEU A 118 -2.95 -23.61 3.06
CA LEU A 118 -4.16 -22.99 2.50
C LEU A 118 -4.91 -22.16 3.54
N ALA A 119 -5.09 -22.67 4.76
CA ALA A 119 -5.76 -21.96 5.84
C ALA A 119 -5.01 -20.66 6.22
N ARG A 120 -3.68 -20.72 6.23
CA ARG A 120 -2.81 -19.56 6.45
C ARG A 120 -3.00 -18.50 5.36
N LEU A 121 -2.96 -18.89 4.09
CA LEU A 121 -3.16 -18.00 2.95
C LEU A 121 -4.54 -17.34 2.95
N GLU A 122 -5.59 -18.12 3.22
CA GLU A 122 -6.96 -17.60 3.33
C GLU A 122 -7.08 -16.58 4.46
N ARG A 123 -6.44 -16.83 5.61
CA ARG A 123 -6.44 -15.91 6.74
C ARG A 123 -5.85 -14.56 6.35
N ILE A 124 -4.67 -14.54 5.73
CA ILE A 124 -3.97 -13.30 5.34
C ILE A 124 -4.77 -12.53 4.30
N ASN A 125 -5.28 -13.20 3.27
CA ASN A 125 -6.04 -12.54 2.22
C ASN A 125 -7.31 -11.88 2.79
N ASN A 126 -8.00 -12.56 3.72
CA ASN A 126 -9.15 -12.00 4.43
C ASN A 126 -8.79 -10.77 5.28
N ILE A 127 -7.64 -10.79 5.95
CA ILE A 127 -7.14 -9.66 6.74
C ILE A 127 -6.83 -8.47 5.82
N VAL A 128 -6.04 -8.69 4.76
CA VAL A 128 -5.68 -7.65 3.79
C VAL A 128 -6.93 -7.03 3.17
N GLN A 129 -7.88 -7.83 2.70
CA GLN A 129 -9.14 -7.32 2.15
C GLN A 129 -9.96 -6.52 3.17
N LYS A 130 -9.96 -6.94 4.44
CA LYS A 130 -10.65 -6.20 5.50
C LYS A 130 -9.96 -4.86 5.77
N ILE A 131 -8.63 -4.84 5.85
CA ILE A 131 -7.86 -3.60 5.99
C ILE A 131 -8.16 -2.66 4.83
N ILE A 132 -8.10 -3.14 3.59
CA ILE A 132 -8.41 -2.33 2.39
C ILE A 132 -9.80 -1.70 2.46
N ARG A 133 -10.82 -2.45 2.92
CA ARG A 133 -12.17 -1.89 3.10
C ARG A 133 -12.22 -0.84 4.20
N ASP A 134 -11.59 -1.10 5.33
CA ASP A 134 -11.57 -0.20 6.48
C ASP A 134 -10.78 1.10 6.15
N LEU A 135 -9.75 1.02 5.30
CA LEU A 135 -8.93 2.15 4.84
C LEU A 135 -9.74 3.23 4.11
N VAL A 136 -10.79 2.87 3.37
CA VAL A 136 -11.64 3.85 2.64
C VAL A 136 -12.35 4.81 3.60
N GLY A 137 -12.58 4.39 4.85
CA GLY A 137 -13.21 5.22 5.88
C GLY A 137 -12.23 6.11 6.65
N ALA A 138 -10.92 5.89 6.53
CA ALA A 138 -9.92 6.65 7.27
C ALA A 138 -9.81 8.09 6.76
N THR A 139 -9.62 9.02 7.69
CA THR A 139 -9.69 10.46 7.42
C THR A 139 -8.39 11.20 7.62
N THR A 140 -7.42 10.58 8.29
CA THR A 140 -6.07 11.11 8.52
C THR A 140 -5.02 10.07 8.16
N ARG A 141 -3.79 10.54 7.92
CA ARG A 141 -2.66 9.65 7.65
C ARG A 141 -2.37 8.78 8.88
N GLU A 142 -2.45 9.36 10.07
CA GLU A 142 -2.25 8.68 11.34
C GLU A 142 -3.28 7.55 11.53
N GLU A 143 -4.56 7.79 11.23
CA GLU A 143 -5.60 6.74 11.27
C GLU A 143 -5.33 5.60 10.29
N VAL A 144 -4.88 5.92 9.07
CA VAL A 144 -4.50 4.93 8.05
C VAL A 144 -3.36 4.05 8.55
N GLU A 145 -2.29 4.69 9.05
CA GLU A 145 -1.10 4.03 9.55
C GLU A 145 -1.43 3.11 10.75
N GLU A 146 -2.14 3.63 11.75
CA GLU A 146 -2.54 2.87 12.94
C GLU A 146 -3.43 1.68 12.58
N LEU A 147 -4.41 1.87 11.68
CA LEU A 147 -5.31 0.81 11.24
C LEU A 147 -4.54 -0.35 10.61
N VAL A 148 -3.61 -0.06 9.70
CA VAL A 148 -2.82 -1.10 8.99
C VAL A 148 -1.96 -1.88 9.97
N CYS A 149 -1.14 -1.19 10.77
CA CYS A 149 -0.25 -1.83 11.73
C CYS A 149 -1.02 -2.68 12.74
N LYS A 150 -2.05 -2.10 13.36
CA LYS A 150 -2.82 -2.79 14.39
C LYS A 150 -3.51 -4.04 13.86
N ARG A 151 -4.12 -3.97 12.66
CA ARG A 151 -4.84 -5.11 12.09
C ARG A 151 -3.94 -6.28 11.70
N LEU A 152 -2.71 -6.00 11.26
CA LEU A 152 -1.72 -7.03 10.96
C LEU A 152 -1.17 -7.65 12.26
N ALA A 153 -0.90 -6.83 13.27
CA ALA A 153 -0.39 -7.28 14.57
C ALA A 153 -1.44 -7.98 15.46
N GLU A 154 -2.75 -7.80 15.20
CA GLU A 154 -3.83 -8.55 15.85
C GLU A 154 -3.84 -10.06 15.48
N THR A 155 -2.98 -10.46 14.55
CA THR A 155 -2.87 -11.83 14.06
C THR A 155 -1.77 -12.56 14.82
N ASP A 156 -1.88 -13.87 14.93
CA ASP A 156 -0.83 -14.77 15.45
C ASP A 156 0.24 -15.10 14.39
N LEU A 157 0.15 -14.50 13.19
CA LEU A 157 1.06 -14.75 12.08
C LEU A 157 2.29 -13.85 12.12
N TYR A 158 2.14 -12.67 12.73
CA TYR A 158 3.17 -11.64 12.78
C TYR A 158 3.38 -11.21 14.23
N GLU A 159 4.65 -11.09 14.62
CA GLU A 159 5.03 -10.71 15.97
C GLU A 159 4.76 -9.22 16.21
N PHE A 160 5.21 -8.40 15.27
CA PHE A 160 4.94 -6.97 15.27
C PHE A 160 5.06 -6.38 13.85
N THR A 161 4.50 -5.18 13.72
CA THR A 161 4.55 -4.37 12.51
C THR A 161 4.92 -2.94 12.83
N VAL A 162 5.57 -2.28 11.87
CA VAL A 162 6.03 -0.90 11.99
C VAL A 162 5.74 -0.20 10.69
N ILE A 163 5.20 1.02 10.75
CA ILE A 163 5.27 1.95 9.64
C ILE A 163 6.30 3.01 9.98
N GLY A 164 7.29 3.13 9.10
CA GLY A 164 8.36 4.11 9.21
C GLY A 164 8.39 5.03 8.00
N GLU A 165 8.85 6.25 8.20
CA GLU A 165 9.21 7.18 7.13
C GLU A 165 10.64 7.67 7.33
N ARG A 166 11.23 8.25 6.28
CA ARG A 166 12.56 8.83 6.38
C ARG A 166 12.49 10.18 7.11
N GLU A 167 13.44 10.43 8.01
CA GLU A 167 13.59 11.73 8.66
C GLU A 167 13.94 12.84 7.65
N MET A 168 13.30 14.01 7.75
CA MET A 168 13.42 15.13 6.79
C MET A 168 14.84 15.67 6.60
N THR A 169 15.69 15.59 7.63
CA THR A 169 17.05 16.16 7.61
C THR A 169 18.13 15.13 7.93
N GLY A 170 17.75 13.85 8.00
CA GLY A 170 18.59 12.78 8.52
C GLY A 170 18.67 11.56 7.61
N GLU A 171 19.57 10.67 8.00
CA GLU A 171 19.67 9.32 7.45
C GLU A 171 19.04 8.31 8.42
N GLN A 172 18.05 8.75 9.21
CA GLN A 172 17.37 7.95 10.23
C GLN A 172 15.90 7.67 9.85
N LEU A 173 15.43 6.51 10.29
CA LEU A 173 14.05 6.06 10.10
C LEU A 173 13.23 6.62 11.26
N VAL A 174 12.19 7.40 10.97
CA VAL A 174 11.23 7.84 11.97
C VAL A 174 10.11 6.80 12.04
N CYS A 175 9.97 6.15 13.19
CA CYS A 175 8.81 5.32 13.46
C CYS A 175 7.56 6.21 13.59
N ARG A 176 6.59 6.00 12.70
CA ARG A 176 5.30 6.69 12.71
C ARG A 176 4.29 5.98 13.60
N THR A 177 4.25 4.66 13.48
CA THR A 177 3.41 3.80 14.29
C THR A 177 4.00 2.39 14.33
N ALA A 178 3.70 1.68 15.40
CA ALA A 178 4.04 0.28 15.56
C ALA A 178 2.91 -0.44 16.31
N ALA A 179 2.77 -1.73 16.07
CA ALA A 179 1.82 -2.57 16.78
C ALA A 179 2.37 -3.99 16.92
N GLY A 180 2.05 -4.67 18.03
CA GLY A 180 2.53 -6.02 18.36
C GLY A 180 3.64 -6.02 19.42
N GLU A 181 4.29 -7.16 19.62
CA GLU A 181 5.35 -7.34 20.61
C GLU A 181 6.69 -6.85 20.08
N HIS A 182 6.91 -5.54 20.11
CA HIS A 182 8.14 -4.94 19.60
C HIS A 182 9.17 -4.62 20.70
N ASP A 183 8.80 -4.09 21.88
CA ASP A 183 9.70 -3.56 22.94
C ASP A 183 11.12 -3.19 22.45
N GLY A 184 12.24 -3.35 23.16
CA GLY A 184 13.54 -2.76 22.74
C GLY A 184 14.10 -2.98 21.30
N ILE A 185 13.53 -3.81 20.41
CA ILE A 185 14.03 -3.97 19.03
C ILE A 185 13.68 -2.78 18.12
N LEU A 186 12.54 -2.13 18.34
CA LEU A 186 12.08 -1.02 17.51
C LEU A 186 13.05 0.17 17.57
N GLU A 187 13.56 0.45 18.77
CA GLU A 187 14.57 1.48 19.02
C GLU A 187 15.84 1.18 18.23
N LEU A 188 16.29 -0.08 18.23
CA LEU A 188 17.44 -0.49 17.42
C LEU A 188 17.19 -0.32 15.92
N ILE A 189 16.01 -0.68 15.41
CA ILE A 189 15.67 -0.52 13.99
C ILE A 189 15.67 0.97 13.60
N VAL A 190 15.12 1.83 14.45
CA VAL A 190 15.04 3.28 14.24
C VAL A 190 16.42 3.97 14.33
N GLU A 191 17.22 3.57 15.32
CA GLU A 191 18.55 4.16 15.59
C GLU A 191 19.66 3.58 14.71
N SER A 192 19.40 2.47 14.02
CA SER A 192 20.34 1.87 13.07
C SER A 192 20.53 2.81 11.87
N GLY A 193 21.54 3.66 11.94
CA GLY A 193 22.07 4.39 10.79
C GLY A 193 22.81 3.46 9.83
N ALA A 194 23.57 4.04 8.88
CA ALA A 194 24.47 3.24 8.05
C ALA A 194 25.51 2.52 8.93
N ASP A 195 25.55 1.19 8.86
CA ASP A 195 26.58 0.38 9.52
C ASP A 195 27.98 0.67 8.93
N ALA A 196 29.03 0.08 9.51
CA ALA A 196 30.42 0.29 9.09
C ALA A 196 30.70 -0.01 7.60
N ASP A 197 29.87 -0.85 6.97
CA ASP A 197 29.91 -1.21 5.54
C ASP A 197 28.96 -0.36 4.67
N GLY A 198 28.24 0.61 5.25
CA GLY A 198 27.33 1.50 4.55
C GLY A 198 25.92 0.96 4.33
N SER A 199 25.62 -0.27 4.77
CA SER A 199 24.25 -0.83 4.75
C SER A 199 23.36 -0.11 5.77
N ARG A 200 22.19 0.34 5.33
CA ARG A 200 21.21 1.12 6.13
C ARG A 200 19.99 0.29 6.56
N GLY A 201 20.04 -1.02 6.38
CA GLY A 201 18.89 -1.88 6.65
C GLY A 201 17.92 -2.01 5.47
N PRO A 202 17.03 -3.03 5.53
CA PRO A 202 16.06 -3.29 4.47
C PRO A 202 15.02 -2.16 4.31
N GLU A 203 14.68 -1.45 5.39
CA GLU A 203 13.75 -0.31 5.41
C GLU A 203 14.21 0.81 4.47
N PHE A 204 15.45 1.26 4.64
CA PHE A 204 16.04 2.31 3.82
C PHE A 204 16.18 1.89 2.38
N ALA A 205 16.71 0.69 2.17
CA ALA A 205 16.91 0.19 0.83
C ALA A 205 15.57 0.12 0.07
N THR A 206 14.47 -0.26 0.73
CA THR A 206 13.13 -0.30 0.12
C THR A 206 12.56 1.09 -0.12
N MET A 207 12.82 2.07 0.76
CA MET A 207 12.46 3.46 0.48
C MET A 207 13.18 4.01 -0.75
N GLU A 208 14.46 3.69 -0.93
CA GLU A 208 15.27 4.15 -2.08
C GLU A 208 14.90 3.47 -3.39
N THR A 209 14.71 2.14 -3.38
CA THR A 209 14.40 1.40 -4.61
C THR A 209 12.93 1.39 -4.96
N GLY A 210 12.05 1.57 -3.98
CA GLY A 210 10.60 1.37 -4.14
C GLY A 210 10.22 -0.10 -4.36
N GLU A 211 11.12 -1.04 -4.03
CA GLU A 211 10.92 -2.47 -4.20
C GLU A 211 10.84 -3.19 -2.85
N THR A 212 9.87 -4.08 -2.72
CA THR A 212 9.68 -4.93 -1.54
C THR A 212 10.89 -5.82 -1.30
N ARG A 213 11.35 -5.89 -0.04
CA ARG A 213 12.41 -6.79 0.39
C ARG A 213 11.89 -7.81 1.38
N VAL A 214 12.29 -9.06 1.20
CA VAL A 214 12.00 -10.17 2.11
C VAL A 214 13.32 -10.69 2.65
N VAL A 215 13.46 -10.71 3.98
CA VAL A 215 14.59 -11.28 4.70
C VAL A 215 14.10 -12.57 5.37
N ARG A 216 14.54 -13.73 4.90
CA ARG A 216 14.09 -15.04 5.43
C ARG A 216 14.83 -15.48 6.70
N HIS A 217 16.07 -15.03 6.84
CA HIS A 217 16.94 -15.35 7.96
C HIS A 217 17.57 -14.07 8.52
N LEU A 218 16.82 -13.36 9.36
CA LEU A 218 17.22 -12.07 9.94
C LEU A 218 18.62 -12.12 10.57
N VAL A 219 18.93 -13.19 11.28
CA VAL A 219 20.17 -13.32 12.06
C VAL A 219 21.42 -13.45 11.17
N ASP A 220 21.25 -13.99 9.96
CA ASP A 220 22.36 -14.29 9.04
C ASP A 220 22.46 -13.31 7.86
N ASP A 221 21.47 -12.43 7.68
CA ASP A 221 21.40 -11.51 6.54
C ASP A 221 22.26 -10.25 6.78
N GLU A 222 23.28 -10.02 5.95
CA GLU A 222 24.18 -8.86 6.06
C GLU A 222 23.53 -7.52 5.71
N SER A 223 22.36 -7.54 5.06
CA SER A 223 21.60 -6.30 4.83
C SER A 223 20.96 -5.77 6.11
N VAL A 224 20.80 -6.60 7.15
CA VAL A 224 20.22 -6.21 8.44
C VAL A 224 21.32 -5.75 9.41
N PRO A 225 21.15 -4.59 10.08
CA PRO A 225 22.16 -4.07 10.99
C PRO A 225 22.49 -5.00 12.15
N GLU A 226 23.78 -5.07 12.53
CA GLU A 226 24.27 -6.02 13.54
C GLU A 226 23.53 -5.95 14.90
N PRO A 227 23.21 -4.75 15.45
CA PRO A 227 22.42 -4.65 16.68
C PRO A 227 21.03 -5.27 16.54
N VAL A 228 20.37 -5.06 15.40
CA VAL A 228 19.04 -5.60 15.09
C VAL A 228 19.09 -7.13 14.98
N ARG A 229 20.11 -7.69 14.32
CA ARG A 229 20.27 -9.16 14.21
C ARG A 229 20.45 -9.83 15.56
N ARG A 230 21.25 -9.22 16.45
CA ARG A 230 21.51 -9.75 17.80
C ARG A 230 20.22 -9.77 18.63
N GLU A 231 19.44 -8.69 18.58
CA GLU A 231 18.17 -8.60 19.30
C GLU A 231 17.10 -9.52 18.68
N ALA A 232 17.05 -9.61 17.35
CA ALA A 232 16.17 -10.55 16.64
C ALA A 232 16.42 -12.01 17.07
N PHE A 233 17.69 -12.42 17.17
CA PHE A 233 18.06 -13.74 17.68
C PHE A 233 17.58 -13.96 19.12
N ALA A 234 17.76 -12.98 20.00
CA ALA A 234 17.35 -13.08 21.41
C ALA A 234 15.82 -13.26 21.57
N ARG A 235 15.05 -12.76 20.61
CA ARG A 235 13.57 -12.83 20.59
C ARG A 235 13.01 -13.98 19.76
N GLY A 236 13.88 -14.70 19.03
CA GLY A 236 13.44 -15.76 18.13
C GLY A 236 12.80 -15.26 16.82
N LEU A 237 12.92 -13.97 16.49
CA LEU A 237 12.50 -13.44 15.19
C LEU A 237 13.32 -14.08 14.07
N GLN A 238 12.64 -14.61 13.07
CA GLN A 238 13.28 -15.38 11.99
C GLN A 238 13.30 -14.60 10.67
N SER A 239 12.18 -13.96 10.32
CA SER A 239 12.01 -13.31 9.03
C SER A 239 11.34 -11.95 9.13
N SER A 240 11.55 -11.13 8.09
CA SER A 240 10.83 -9.88 7.89
C SER A 240 10.49 -9.62 6.42
N ILE A 241 9.47 -8.82 6.20
CA ILE A 241 9.17 -8.21 4.91
C ILE A 241 9.02 -6.70 5.09
N VAL A 242 9.62 -5.96 4.17
CA VAL A 242 9.54 -4.50 4.09
C VAL A 242 8.86 -4.14 2.78
N VAL A 243 7.69 -3.53 2.87
CA VAL A 243 6.84 -3.15 1.74
C VAL A 243 6.80 -1.63 1.61
N PRO A 244 7.03 -1.05 0.41
CA PRO A 244 6.92 0.38 0.21
C PRO A 244 5.45 0.84 0.20
N LEU A 245 5.15 1.90 0.96
CA LEU A 245 3.86 2.59 0.91
C LEU A 245 3.91 3.63 -0.22
N ARG A 246 3.53 3.21 -1.42
CA ARG A 246 3.75 3.99 -2.65
C ARG A 246 2.48 4.36 -3.40
N TYR A 247 2.50 5.51 -4.03
CA TYR A 247 1.54 5.90 -5.07
C TYR A 247 2.29 6.62 -6.20
N GLY A 248 2.14 6.12 -7.43
CA GLY A 248 2.98 6.56 -8.55
C GLY A 248 4.46 6.30 -8.29
N ASN A 249 5.28 7.35 -8.42
CA ASN A 249 6.73 7.31 -8.17
C ASN A 249 7.10 7.80 -6.75
N THR A 250 6.12 8.13 -5.91
CA THR A 250 6.37 8.64 -4.56
C THR A 250 6.22 7.51 -3.54
N THR A 251 7.27 7.28 -2.75
CA THR A 251 7.26 6.41 -1.57
C THR A 251 7.05 7.27 -0.34
N TYR A 252 5.90 7.12 0.32
CA TYR A 252 5.54 7.89 1.52
C TYR A 252 6.13 7.31 2.80
N GLY A 253 6.59 6.06 2.74
CA GLY A 253 7.18 5.34 3.86
C GLY A 253 7.26 3.85 3.54
N VAL A 254 7.53 3.06 4.57
CA VAL A 254 7.58 1.60 4.50
C VAL A 254 6.74 0.97 5.59
N LEU A 255 6.13 -0.16 5.27
CA LEU A 255 5.51 -1.08 6.21
C LEU A 255 6.47 -2.27 6.41
N SER A 256 7.01 -2.41 7.60
CA SER A 256 7.81 -3.56 8.02
C SER A 256 6.96 -4.52 8.84
N VAL A 257 7.03 -5.81 8.52
CA VAL A 257 6.33 -6.89 9.23
C VAL A 257 7.35 -7.94 9.63
N TYR A 258 7.35 -8.36 10.90
CA TYR A 258 8.30 -9.33 11.44
C TYR A 258 7.57 -10.57 11.95
N ALA A 259 8.20 -11.73 11.79
CA ALA A 259 7.62 -13.01 12.16
C ALA A 259 8.63 -13.96 12.82
N LEU A 260 8.09 -14.90 13.62
CA LEU A 260 8.85 -15.96 14.29
C LEU A 260 9.12 -17.19 13.39
N ASP A 261 8.56 -17.20 12.19
CA ASP A 261 8.68 -18.29 11.22
C ASP A 261 9.62 -17.86 10.07
N PRO A 262 10.66 -18.64 9.71
CA PRO A 262 11.59 -18.27 8.64
C PRO A 262 10.94 -18.21 7.26
N ASP A 263 9.87 -18.97 7.04
CA ASP A 263 9.14 -19.04 5.77
C ASP A 263 7.81 -18.27 5.85
N ALA A 264 7.74 -17.26 6.73
CA ALA A 264 6.49 -16.55 7.01
C ALA A 264 5.92 -15.72 5.84
N PHE A 265 6.74 -15.50 4.81
CA PHE A 265 6.44 -14.64 3.67
C PHE A 265 6.64 -15.40 2.36
N SER A 266 5.69 -16.28 2.06
CA SER A 266 5.54 -16.90 0.74
C SER A 266 5.28 -15.85 -0.35
N GLU A 267 5.44 -16.24 -1.61
CA GLU A 267 5.22 -15.33 -2.75
C GLU A 267 3.80 -14.72 -2.75
N ARG A 268 2.78 -15.51 -2.39
CA ARG A 268 1.40 -15.03 -2.31
C ARG A 268 1.15 -14.06 -1.15
N GLU A 269 1.82 -14.29 -0.02
CA GLU A 269 1.75 -13.37 1.12
C GLU A 269 2.44 -12.04 0.78
N ARG A 270 3.59 -12.12 0.12
CA ARG A 270 4.29 -10.95 -0.44
C ARG A 270 3.38 -10.15 -1.37
N GLU A 271 2.77 -10.78 -2.39
CA GLU A 271 1.86 -10.11 -3.33
C GLU A 271 0.66 -9.44 -2.61
N SER A 272 0.12 -10.09 -1.58
CA SER A 272 -0.99 -9.55 -0.79
C SER A 272 -0.57 -8.32 0.02
N LEU A 273 0.60 -8.37 0.66
CA LEU A 273 1.15 -7.25 1.42
C LEU A 273 1.60 -6.11 0.49
N GLU A 274 2.11 -6.40 -0.70
CA GLU A 274 2.42 -5.40 -1.74
C GLU A 274 1.16 -4.67 -2.20
N THR A 275 0.07 -5.40 -2.42
CA THR A 275 -1.24 -4.81 -2.75
C THR A 275 -1.73 -3.90 -1.62
N LEU A 276 -1.53 -4.30 -0.37
CA LEU A 276 -1.81 -3.46 0.79
C LEU A 276 -0.93 -2.21 0.82
N GLY A 277 0.37 -2.32 0.52
CA GLY A 277 1.30 -1.20 0.47
C GLY A 277 0.92 -0.14 -0.59
N VAL A 278 0.56 -0.58 -1.79
CA VAL A 278 0.07 0.31 -2.86
C VAL A 278 -1.25 0.98 -2.47
N THR A 279 -2.19 0.22 -1.90
CA THR A 279 -3.49 0.76 -1.49
C THR A 279 -3.33 1.76 -0.35
N THR A 280 -2.50 1.45 0.64
CA THR A 280 -2.19 2.34 1.76
C THR A 280 -1.52 3.61 1.26
N GLY A 281 -0.53 3.52 0.36
CA GLY A 281 0.10 4.68 -0.28
C GLY A 281 -0.90 5.56 -1.05
N PHE A 282 -1.83 4.95 -1.78
CA PHE A 282 -2.93 5.67 -2.44
C PHE A 282 -3.82 6.42 -1.42
N VAL A 283 -4.22 5.78 -0.33
CA VAL A 283 -5.09 6.40 0.69
C VAL A 283 -4.35 7.49 1.46
N ILE A 284 -3.06 7.32 1.77
CA ILE A 284 -2.21 8.37 2.35
C ILE A 284 -2.18 9.58 1.41
N ASN A 285 -1.94 9.37 0.11
CA ASN A 285 -1.94 10.45 -0.88
C ASN A 285 -3.30 11.14 -0.96
N ALA A 286 -4.39 10.38 -1.08
CA ALA A 286 -5.75 10.92 -1.14
C ALA A 286 -6.09 11.73 0.12
N THR A 287 -5.68 11.24 1.29
CA THR A 287 -5.88 11.94 2.57
C THR A 287 -5.05 13.20 2.67
N ARG A 288 -3.79 13.17 2.21
CA ARG A 288 -2.93 14.36 2.14
C ARG A 288 -3.49 15.41 1.19
N GLN A 289 -3.98 15.01 0.02
CA GLN A 289 -4.61 15.92 -0.95
C GLN A 289 -5.93 16.48 -0.40
N ARG A 290 -6.71 15.67 0.32
CA ARG A 290 -7.91 16.14 1.03
C ARG A 290 -7.56 17.10 2.18
N ASN A 291 -6.48 16.88 2.90
CA ASN A 291 -6.01 17.78 3.97
C ASN A 291 -5.39 19.07 3.40
N LEU A 292 -4.75 19.05 2.23
CA LEU A 292 -4.39 20.27 1.50
C LEU A 292 -5.64 21.09 1.11
N LEU A 293 -6.78 20.44 0.91
CA LEU A 293 -8.06 21.09 0.67
C LEU A 293 -8.77 21.55 1.96
N LEU A 294 -8.44 20.96 3.13
CA LEU A 294 -9.14 21.16 4.42
C LEU A 294 -8.30 21.79 5.54
N SER A 295 -7.01 22.04 5.35
CA SER A 295 -6.14 22.62 6.37
C SER A 295 -6.39 24.13 6.46
N ASP A 296 -6.78 24.59 7.65
CA ASP A 296 -7.04 26.01 7.95
C ASP A 296 -5.79 26.88 7.84
N THR A 297 -4.60 26.28 7.72
CA THR A 297 -3.32 26.97 7.54
C THR A 297 -2.52 26.36 6.39
N VAL A 298 -2.01 27.22 5.53
CA VAL A 298 -1.11 26.92 4.40
C VAL A 298 0.12 27.81 4.50
N ILE A 299 1.23 27.35 3.95
CA ILE A 299 2.44 28.18 3.84
C ILE A 299 2.50 28.72 2.42
N GLU A 300 2.41 30.03 2.30
CA GLU A 300 2.53 30.77 1.04
C GLU A 300 4.00 31.05 0.76
N LEU A 301 4.49 30.57 -0.37
CA LEU A 301 5.82 30.79 -0.90
C LEU A 301 5.71 31.68 -2.13
N THR A 302 6.50 32.74 -2.19
CA THR A 302 6.58 33.61 -3.38
C THR A 302 7.95 33.49 -4.00
N PHE A 303 7.99 33.00 -5.24
CA PHE A 303 9.20 32.86 -6.03
C PHE A 303 9.28 33.95 -7.09
N ARG A 304 10.45 34.57 -7.21
CA ARG A 304 10.84 35.34 -8.39
C ARG A 304 11.56 34.40 -9.35
N ILE A 305 11.09 34.30 -10.59
CA ILE A 305 11.69 33.47 -11.65
C ILE A 305 12.00 34.34 -12.86
N THR A 306 13.21 34.24 -13.43
CA THR A 306 13.61 35.07 -14.60
C THR A 306 14.06 34.26 -15.80
N ASP A 307 14.22 32.95 -15.66
CA ASP A 307 14.77 32.02 -16.65
C ASP A 307 13.78 30.96 -17.16
N ALA A 308 12.50 31.07 -16.77
CA ALA A 308 11.41 30.23 -17.27
C ALA A 308 10.81 30.77 -18.58
N PHE A 309 10.16 29.89 -19.36
CA PHE A 309 9.55 30.22 -20.64
C PHE A 309 8.69 31.49 -20.60
N PHE A 310 7.65 31.54 -19.74
CA PHE A 310 6.76 32.71 -19.66
C PHE A 310 7.49 33.99 -19.25
N ALA A 311 8.49 33.91 -18.37
CA ALA A 311 9.34 35.06 -18.04
C ALA A 311 10.08 35.54 -19.30
N THR A 312 10.77 34.64 -20.01
CA THR A 312 11.49 35.01 -21.23
C THR A 312 10.58 35.51 -22.36
N ALA A 313 9.39 34.94 -22.50
CA ALA A 313 8.41 35.35 -23.51
C ALA A 313 7.85 36.75 -23.21
N SER A 314 7.52 37.03 -21.93
CA SER A 314 7.05 38.37 -21.52
C SER A 314 8.07 39.48 -21.82
N ALA A 315 9.39 39.19 -21.70
CA ALA A 315 10.43 40.14 -22.10
C ALA A 315 10.58 40.31 -23.62
N GLN A 316 10.45 39.23 -24.40
CA GLN A 316 10.60 39.29 -25.85
C GLN A 316 9.43 39.98 -26.52
N LEU A 317 8.23 39.78 -25.98
CA LEU A 317 6.99 40.33 -26.50
C LEU A 317 6.62 41.68 -25.86
N ASP A 318 7.38 42.16 -24.87
CA ASP A 318 7.10 43.39 -24.12
C ASP A 318 5.66 43.39 -23.57
N CYS A 319 5.29 42.29 -22.91
CA CYS A 319 3.90 41.99 -22.54
C CYS A 319 3.75 41.47 -21.11
N GLU A 320 2.51 41.41 -20.62
CA GLU A 320 2.14 40.77 -19.37
C GLU A 320 1.45 39.42 -19.65
N LEU A 321 1.88 38.39 -18.93
CA LEU A 321 1.28 37.05 -19.00
C LEU A 321 0.80 36.65 -17.61
N ALA A 322 -0.43 36.14 -17.50
CA ALA A 322 -0.98 35.63 -16.25
C ALA A 322 -1.55 34.23 -16.44
N VAL A 323 -1.12 33.28 -15.61
CA VAL A 323 -1.73 31.94 -15.57
C VAL A 323 -2.95 32.01 -14.67
N GLU A 324 -4.13 31.94 -15.28
CA GLU A 324 -5.43 32.05 -14.61
C GLU A 324 -6.02 30.66 -14.27
N GLY A 325 -5.47 29.58 -14.83
CA GLY A 325 -5.90 28.22 -14.52
C GLY A 325 -4.87 27.17 -14.88
N ILE A 326 -4.85 26.08 -14.10
CA ILE A 326 -3.92 24.95 -14.29
C ILE A 326 -4.72 23.66 -14.22
N VAL A 327 -4.58 22.80 -15.23
CA VAL A 327 -5.23 21.49 -15.29
C VAL A 327 -4.15 20.42 -15.52
N PRO A 328 -4.01 19.43 -14.63
CA PRO A 328 -3.10 18.31 -14.86
C PRO A 328 -3.56 17.47 -16.05
N LEU A 329 -2.64 17.17 -16.98
CA LEU A 329 -2.90 16.27 -18.11
C LEU A 329 -2.33 14.87 -17.84
N ASP A 330 -1.11 14.80 -17.34
CA ASP A 330 -0.44 13.58 -16.88
C ASP A 330 0.55 13.88 -15.74
N ALA A 331 1.41 12.91 -15.40
CA ALA A 331 2.35 13.02 -14.28
C ALA A 331 3.48 14.06 -14.48
N ALA A 332 3.73 14.53 -15.71
CA ALA A 332 4.82 15.44 -16.05
C ALA A 332 4.39 16.66 -16.89
N SER A 333 3.10 16.78 -17.22
CA SER A 333 2.55 17.87 -18.03
C SER A 333 1.32 18.52 -17.40
N LEU A 334 1.26 19.85 -17.51
CA LEU A 334 0.15 20.68 -17.06
C LEU A 334 -0.36 21.53 -18.23
N LEU A 335 -1.67 21.61 -18.38
CA LEU A 335 -2.32 22.59 -19.25
C LEU A 335 -2.51 23.89 -18.47
N CYS A 336 -1.87 24.97 -18.92
CA CYS A 336 -2.02 26.29 -18.36
C CYS A 336 -2.96 27.14 -19.23
N TYR A 337 -3.96 27.75 -18.59
CA TYR A 337 -4.79 28.78 -19.18
C TYR A 337 -4.14 30.13 -18.93
N VAL A 338 -3.65 30.76 -19.99
CA VAL A 338 -2.81 31.94 -19.93
C VAL A 338 -3.51 33.13 -20.57
N ARG A 339 -3.66 34.20 -19.81
CA ARG A 339 -4.05 35.51 -20.30
C ARG A 339 -2.82 36.26 -20.79
N VAL A 340 -2.94 36.87 -21.95
CA VAL A 340 -1.90 37.65 -22.63
C VAL A 340 -2.40 39.08 -22.78
N ASP A 341 -1.68 40.04 -22.20
CA ASP A 341 -1.97 41.46 -22.37
C ASP A 341 -0.77 42.16 -23.02
N GLY A 342 -1.00 42.92 -24.08
CA GLY A 342 0.04 43.68 -24.77
C GLY A 342 0.68 42.95 -25.96
N ALA A 343 0.34 41.67 -26.20
CA ALA A 343 0.82 40.90 -27.35
C ALA A 343 -0.28 40.02 -27.97
N GLU A 344 -0.13 39.68 -29.24
CA GLU A 344 -1.03 38.74 -29.93
C GLU A 344 -0.79 37.31 -29.41
N PRO A 345 -1.84 36.58 -28.98
CA PRO A 345 -1.68 35.24 -28.42
C PRO A 345 -1.01 34.23 -29.37
N ASP A 346 -1.23 34.37 -30.68
CA ASP A 346 -0.58 33.53 -31.70
C ASP A 346 0.95 33.68 -31.66
N VAL A 347 1.47 34.90 -31.44
CA VAL A 347 2.92 35.15 -31.38
C VAL A 347 3.55 34.50 -30.14
N LEU A 348 2.81 34.42 -29.03
CA LEU A 348 3.26 33.66 -27.86
C LEU A 348 3.38 32.15 -28.16
N LEU A 349 2.44 31.60 -28.95
CA LEU A 349 2.49 30.19 -29.36
C LEU A 349 3.62 29.92 -30.37
N GLU A 350 3.90 30.85 -31.28
CA GLU A 350 5.08 30.77 -32.16
C GLU A 350 6.39 30.69 -31.36
N LEU A 351 6.52 31.47 -30.27
CA LEU A 351 7.67 31.36 -29.36
C LEU A 351 7.73 30.04 -28.59
N ALA A 352 6.58 29.40 -28.36
CA ALA A 352 6.51 28.11 -27.68
C ALA A 352 6.99 26.96 -28.58
N ASP A 353 6.73 27.01 -29.89
CA ASP A 353 7.15 25.97 -30.84
C ASP A 353 8.68 25.78 -30.89
N ASP A 354 9.44 26.84 -30.60
CA ASP A 354 10.91 26.81 -30.56
C ASP A 354 11.47 26.26 -29.23
N ARG A 355 10.61 25.82 -28.30
CA ARG A 355 10.99 25.42 -26.93
C ARG A 355 10.68 23.95 -26.65
N SER A 356 11.71 23.23 -26.17
CA SER A 356 11.59 21.82 -25.76
C SER A 356 10.81 21.59 -24.45
N ASP A 357 10.46 22.66 -23.75
CA ASP A 357 9.81 22.68 -22.44
C ASP A 357 8.34 23.14 -22.49
N VAL A 358 7.79 23.26 -23.70
CA VAL A 358 6.39 23.61 -23.96
C VAL A 358 5.85 22.72 -25.07
N ASP A 359 4.81 21.94 -24.77
CA ASP A 359 4.22 20.97 -25.70
C ASP A 359 2.99 21.56 -26.38
N ALA A 360 3.20 22.58 -27.22
CA ALA A 360 2.18 23.27 -28.01
C ALA A 360 1.03 23.92 -27.21
N GLY A 361 0.33 24.83 -27.87
CA GLY A 361 -0.83 25.51 -27.30
C GLY A 361 -1.86 25.88 -28.35
N ARG A 362 -2.96 26.48 -27.90
CA ARG A 362 -4.06 26.91 -28.77
C ARG A 362 -4.67 28.20 -28.26
N VAL A 363 -4.92 29.14 -29.17
CA VAL A 363 -5.69 30.33 -28.85
C VAL A 363 -7.16 29.97 -28.58
N ILE A 364 -7.64 30.34 -27.40
CA ILE A 364 -9.04 30.17 -26.99
C ILE A 364 -9.85 31.37 -27.47
N HIS A 365 -9.32 32.57 -27.27
CA HIS A 365 -9.97 33.81 -27.67
C HIS A 365 -8.94 34.95 -27.83
N GLU A 366 -9.17 35.83 -28.80
CA GLU A 366 -8.43 37.08 -28.96
C GLU A 366 -9.34 38.26 -28.61
N SER A 367 -8.80 39.25 -27.91
CA SER A 367 -9.55 40.46 -27.58
C SER A 367 -9.85 41.26 -28.85
N ALA A 368 -11.12 41.65 -29.01
CA ALA A 368 -11.56 42.43 -30.17
C ALA A 368 -11.22 43.94 -30.04
N THR A 369 -10.82 44.40 -28.86
CA THR A 369 -10.68 45.83 -28.53
C THR A 369 -9.26 46.23 -28.13
N GLU A 370 -8.45 45.29 -27.65
CA GLU A 370 -7.09 45.51 -27.16
C GLU A 370 -6.18 44.40 -27.67
N THR A 371 -4.87 44.66 -27.80
CA THR A 371 -3.91 43.62 -28.20
C THR A 371 -3.70 42.67 -27.02
N GLY A 372 -4.26 41.47 -27.13
CA GLY A 372 -4.25 40.48 -26.05
C GLY A 372 -5.25 39.36 -26.30
N GLY A 373 -5.36 38.43 -25.35
CA GLY A 373 -6.30 37.34 -25.42
C GLY A 373 -6.03 36.25 -24.40
N PHE A 374 -6.57 35.07 -24.67
CA PHE A 374 -6.54 33.93 -23.79
C PHE A 374 -6.16 32.68 -24.57
N THR A 375 -5.17 31.95 -24.08
CA THR A 375 -4.58 30.80 -24.75
C THR A 375 -4.43 29.64 -23.77
N GLU A 376 -4.47 28.41 -24.26
CA GLU A 376 -4.02 27.24 -23.52
C GLU A 376 -2.62 26.88 -23.96
N VAL A 377 -1.73 26.63 -23.00
CA VAL A 377 -0.33 26.28 -23.24
C VAL A 377 -0.01 25.05 -22.40
N THR A 378 0.40 23.96 -23.04
CA THR A 378 0.85 22.78 -22.31
C THR A 378 2.30 22.97 -21.93
N VAL A 379 2.60 22.93 -20.64
CA VAL A 379 3.96 23.00 -20.13
C VAL A 379 4.38 21.63 -19.62
N SER A 380 5.60 21.23 -19.94
CA SER A 380 6.18 19.95 -19.51
C SER A 380 7.60 20.13 -18.99
N GLY A 381 8.04 19.23 -18.11
CA GLY A 381 9.42 19.18 -17.64
C GLY A 381 9.94 20.48 -17.00
N ARG A 382 10.66 21.33 -17.76
CA ARG A 382 11.34 22.55 -17.27
C ARG A 382 10.41 23.76 -17.12
N SER A 383 9.30 23.58 -16.41
CA SER A 383 8.44 24.69 -15.98
C SER A 383 8.46 24.81 -14.45
N PRO A 384 8.62 26.02 -13.87
CA PRO A 384 8.56 26.18 -12.42
C PRO A 384 7.21 25.75 -11.84
N ILE A 385 6.13 25.90 -12.63
CA ILE A 385 4.77 25.49 -12.24
C ILE A 385 4.70 23.96 -12.13
N VAL A 386 5.29 23.24 -13.10
CA VAL A 386 5.37 21.77 -13.08
C VAL A 386 6.26 21.31 -11.92
N THR A 387 7.41 21.94 -11.71
CA THR A 387 8.28 21.66 -10.55
C THR A 387 7.51 21.81 -9.25
N LEU A 388 6.89 22.97 -8.99
CA LEU A 388 6.12 23.22 -7.78
C LEU A 388 5.00 22.18 -7.57
N ALA A 389 4.24 21.87 -8.62
CA ALA A 389 3.19 20.85 -8.56
C ALA A 389 3.74 19.44 -8.26
N THR A 390 4.92 19.09 -8.80
CA THR A 390 5.58 17.78 -8.58
C THR A 390 5.93 17.57 -7.10
N TYR A 391 6.32 18.65 -6.41
CA TYR A 391 6.61 18.64 -4.97
C TYR A 391 5.37 18.94 -4.11
N GLY A 392 4.17 18.82 -4.67
CA GLY A 392 2.91 18.93 -3.94
C GLY A 392 2.52 20.36 -3.56
N ALA A 393 3.11 21.38 -4.19
CA ALA A 393 2.69 22.76 -4.04
C ALA A 393 1.51 23.08 -4.98
N THR A 394 0.54 23.85 -4.49
CA THR A 394 -0.55 24.38 -5.29
C THR A 394 -0.20 25.80 -5.73
N VAL A 395 0.00 26.01 -7.02
CA VAL A 395 0.25 27.36 -7.56
C VAL A 395 -1.05 28.16 -7.51
N ARG A 396 -1.06 29.24 -6.72
CA ARG A 396 -2.17 30.19 -6.58
C ARG A 396 -2.21 31.14 -7.75
N THR A 397 -1.09 31.81 -8.00
CA THR A 397 -0.95 32.77 -9.08
C THR A 397 0.43 32.65 -9.71
N ALA A 398 0.51 32.85 -11.02
CA ALA A 398 1.77 33.01 -11.71
C ALA A 398 1.63 34.15 -12.71
N LYS A 399 2.33 35.25 -12.46
CA LYS A 399 2.33 36.45 -13.30
C LYS A 399 3.72 36.71 -13.82
N PHE A 400 3.84 37.03 -15.09
CA PHE A 400 5.10 37.28 -15.77
C PHE A 400 5.01 38.63 -16.45
N ASP A 401 5.93 39.50 -16.08
CA ASP A 401 5.92 40.91 -16.40
C ASP A 401 7.31 41.30 -16.92
N HIS A 402 7.40 41.60 -18.22
CA HIS A 402 8.61 42.12 -18.89
C HIS A 402 9.92 41.40 -18.49
N GLY A 403 9.91 40.06 -18.42
CA GLY A 403 11.10 39.25 -18.08
C GLY A 403 11.16 38.70 -16.67
N THR A 404 10.24 39.11 -15.79
CA THR A 404 10.22 38.68 -14.38
C THR A 404 8.91 37.97 -14.07
N GLY A 405 9.01 36.72 -13.64
CA GLY A 405 7.91 35.93 -13.11
C GLY A 405 7.80 36.06 -11.59
N LEU A 406 6.59 36.26 -11.08
CA LEU A 406 6.22 36.09 -9.69
C LEU A 406 5.23 34.93 -9.59
N ILE A 407 5.64 33.88 -8.89
CA ILE A 407 4.82 32.69 -8.66
C ILE A 407 4.53 32.58 -7.18
N VAL A 408 3.25 32.62 -6.83
CA VAL A 408 2.75 32.37 -5.48
C VAL A 408 2.27 30.94 -5.42
N ALA A 409 2.85 30.15 -4.53
CA ALA A 409 2.50 28.75 -4.34
C ALA A 409 2.20 28.47 -2.87
N GLU A 410 1.16 27.68 -2.62
CA GLU A 410 0.82 27.18 -1.30
C GLU A 410 1.36 25.77 -1.12
N VAL A 411 1.94 25.50 0.04
CA VAL A 411 2.31 24.17 0.47
C VAL A 411 1.66 23.86 1.82
N ALA A 412 1.39 22.57 2.08
CA ALA A 412 0.97 22.16 3.42
C ALA A 412 2.05 22.54 4.43
N PRO A 413 1.67 22.89 5.68
CA PRO A 413 2.64 23.10 6.76
C PRO A 413 3.53 21.88 7.02
N SER A 414 3.03 20.68 6.70
CA SER A 414 3.77 19.42 6.82
C SER A 414 4.63 19.07 5.60
N SER A 415 4.61 19.88 4.53
CA SER A 415 5.44 19.64 3.34
C SER A 415 6.87 20.12 3.56
N ASP A 416 7.84 19.44 2.95
CA ASP A 416 9.23 19.87 2.99
C ASP A 416 9.44 21.09 2.06
N ILE A 417 9.40 22.27 2.66
CA ILE A 417 9.61 23.53 1.96
C ILE A 417 11.03 23.62 1.38
N ARG A 418 12.03 23.03 2.05
CA ARG A 418 13.42 23.11 1.57
C ARG A 418 13.56 22.34 0.29
N GLU A 419 13.01 21.13 0.22
CA GLU A 419 12.99 20.32 -0.99
C GLU A 419 12.31 21.06 -2.16
N VAL A 420 11.19 21.73 -1.90
CA VAL A 420 10.50 22.56 -2.91
C VAL A 420 11.40 23.70 -3.40
N VAL A 421 12.03 24.44 -2.49
CA VAL A 421 12.89 25.59 -2.83
C VAL A 421 14.16 25.14 -3.55
N GLU A 422 14.79 24.06 -3.09
CA GLU A 422 15.98 23.47 -3.70
C GLU A 422 15.67 22.94 -5.11
N ALA A 423 14.57 22.21 -5.29
CA ALA A 423 14.16 21.73 -6.60
C ALA A 423 13.90 22.85 -7.60
N VAL A 424 13.29 23.95 -7.15
CA VAL A 424 13.13 25.15 -7.99
C VAL A 424 14.50 25.79 -8.28
N GLY A 425 15.38 25.92 -7.29
CA GLY A 425 16.72 26.49 -7.44
C GLY A 425 17.64 25.69 -8.37
N GLU A 426 17.62 24.36 -8.29
CA GLU A 426 18.40 23.48 -9.15
C GLU A 426 17.96 23.58 -10.61
N ARG A 427 16.65 23.66 -10.85
CA ARG A 427 16.07 23.71 -12.19
C ARG A 427 16.09 25.12 -12.79
N PHE A 428 15.98 26.14 -11.94
CA PHE A 428 15.95 27.57 -12.27
C PHE A 428 16.99 28.30 -11.39
N PRO A 429 18.28 28.29 -11.76
CA PRO A 429 19.34 28.88 -10.95
C PRO A 429 19.23 30.40 -10.74
N ARG A 430 18.39 31.09 -11.55
CA ARG A 430 18.07 32.52 -11.36
C ARG A 430 16.78 32.75 -10.59
N SER A 431 16.24 31.71 -9.95
CA SER A 431 15.11 31.84 -9.05
C SER A 431 15.52 32.38 -7.68
N GLU A 432 14.62 33.10 -7.04
CA GLU A 432 14.80 33.64 -5.69
C GLU A 432 13.50 33.46 -4.91
N LEU A 433 13.58 32.89 -3.70
CA LEU A 433 12.44 32.89 -2.77
C LEU A 433 12.34 34.26 -2.11
N LEU A 434 11.29 35.02 -2.41
CA LEU A 434 11.06 36.37 -1.90
C LEU A 434 10.40 36.37 -0.52
N SER A 435 9.42 35.50 -0.32
CA SER A 435 8.68 35.42 0.94
C SER A 435 8.23 34.01 1.24
N LYS A 436 8.16 33.73 2.55
CA LYS A 436 7.53 32.57 3.16
C LYS A 436 6.61 33.09 4.25
N LEU A 437 5.30 32.93 4.09
CA LEU A 437 4.29 33.43 5.02
C LEU A 437 3.37 32.29 5.45
N ASP A 438 3.19 32.14 6.76
CA ASP A 438 2.13 31.29 7.30
C ASP A 438 0.80 32.04 7.10
N ARG A 439 -0.11 31.44 6.34
CA ARG A 439 -1.41 32.00 5.99
C ARG A 439 -2.51 31.11 6.52
N GLU A 440 -3.38 31.67 7.35
CA GLU A 440 -4.66 31.06 7.60
C GLU A 440 -5.51 31.22 6.33
N ARG A 441 -6.05 30.12 5.79
CA ARG A 441 -7.00 30.22 4.69
C ARG A 441 -8.18 31.03 5.21
N PRO A 442 -8.66 32.06 4.48
CA PRO A 442 -9.92 32.67 4.83
C PRO A 442 -10.96 31.56 4.79
N ILE A 443 -11.49 31.20 5.97
CA ILE A 443 -12.56 30.21 6.09
C ILE A 443 -13.79 30.87 5.49
N GLU A 444 -13.94 30.79 4.17
CA GLU A 444 -15.27 30.97 3.60
C GLU A 444 -16.06 29.76 4.05
N THR A 445 -16.91 29.96 5.05
CA THR A 445 -17.73 28.87 5.55
C THR A 445 -18.56 28.37 4.37
N VAL A 446 -18.84 27.06 4.33
CA VAL A 446 -19.78 26.48 3.34
C VAL A 446 -21.10 27.28 3.30
N GLN A 447 -21.44 27.97 4.38
CA GLN A 447 -22.58 28.85 4.51
C GLN A 447 -22.42 30.20 3.78
N GLU A 448 -21.25 30.82 3.75
CA GLU A 448 -20.97 32.04 2.98
C GLU A 448 -20.96 31.77 1.48
N PHE A 449 -20.27 30.71 1.03
CA PHE A 449 -20.31 30.26 -0.37
C PHE A 449 -21.75 29.95 -0.82
N ARG A 450 -22.52 29.21 0.00
CA ARG A 450 -23.94 28.92 -0.28
C ARG A 450 -24.80 30.18 -0.30
N SER A 451 -24.50 31.15 0.55
CA SER A 451 -25.22 32.43 0.60
C SER A 451 -24.94 33.26 -0.66
N GLY A 452 -23.67 33.45 -1.03
CA GLY A 452 -23.28 34.19 -2.23
C GLY A 452 -23.80 33.53 -3.51
N LEU A 453 -23.76 32.20 -3.58
CA LEU A 453 -24.38 31.46 -4.68
C LEU A 453 -25.91 31.62 -4.70
N HIS A 454 -26.56 31.64 -3.53
CA HIS A 454 -28.00 31.82 -3.44
C HIS A 454 -28.45 33.19 -3.94
N GLU A 455 -27.66 34.24 -3.67
CA GLU A 455 -27.91 35.59 -4.18
C GLU A 455 -27.68 35.68 -5.70
N ARG A 456 -26.70 34.95 -6.23
CA ARG A 456 -26.40 34.90 -7.66
C ARG A 456 -27.45 34.12 -8.46
N LEU A 457 -28.01 33.01 -7.93
CA LEU A 457 -28.97 32.16 -8.63
C LEU A 457 -30.40 32.71 -8.56
N THR A 458 -31.11 32.70 -9.69
CA THR A 458 -32.56 32.96 -9.65
C THR A 458 -33.30 31.76 -9.05
N GLU A 459 -34.48 31.97 -8.46
CA GLU A 459 -35.32 30.90 -7.90
C GLU A 459 -35.56 29.76 -8.91
N ARG A 460 -35.82 30.10 -10.17
CA ARG A 460 -35.98 29.11 -11.26
C ARG A 460 -34.70 28.31 -11.51
N GLN A 461 -33.54 28.96 -11.57
CA GLN A 461 -32.25 28.27 -11.77
C GLN A 461 -31.94 27.34 -10.59
N ARG A 462 -32.18 27.79 -9.35
CA ARG A 462 -31.98 27.00 -8.13
C ARG A 462 -32.88 25.77 -8.11
N ASN A 463 -34.18 25.95 -8.33
CA ASN A 463 -35.15 24.85 -8.30
C ASN A 463 -34.85 23.82 -9.40
N THR A 464 -34.47 24.28 -10.60
CA THR A 464 -34.08 23.41 -11.70
C THR A 464 -32.80 22.62 -11.39
N LEU A 465 -31.75 23.26 -10.84
CA LEU A 465 -30.52 22.57 -10.43
C LEU A 465 -30.78 21.56 -9.30
N GLN A 466 -31.59 21.93 -8.32
CA GLN A 466 -31.93 21.06 -7.18
C GLN A 466 -32.71 19.82 -7.65
N MET A 467 -33.69 20.00 -8.54
CA MET A 467 -34.45 18.88 -9.10
C MET A 467 -33.57 17.98 -9.97
N ALA A 468 -32.69 18.55 -10.79
CA ALA A 468 -31.74 17.77 -11.59
C ALA A 468 -30.77 16.97 -10.71
N TYR A 469 -30.30 17.55 -9.60
CA TYR A 469 -29.44 16.85 -8.64
C TYR A 469 -30.15 15.68 -7.97
N TYR A 470 -31.31 15.90 -7.34
CA TYR A 470 -32.04 14.83 -6.66
C TYR A 470 -32.70 13.82 -7.59
N GLY A 471 -32.94 14.19 -8.85
CA GLY A 471 -33.41 13.29 -9.90
C GLY A 471 -32.31 12.48 -10.57
N GLY A 472 -31.06 12.53 -10.09
CA GLY A 472 -29.95 11.77 -10.65
C GLY A 472 -29.58 12.14 -12.09
N TYR A 473 -29.92 13.36 -12.55
CA TYR A 473 -29.60 13.84 -13.91
C TYR A 473 -28.09 13.96 -14.17
N PHE A 474 -27.32 14.19 -13.11
CA PHE A 474 -25.87 14.33 -13.19
C PHE A 474 -25.12 13.01 -12.96
N GLU A 475 -25.83 11.91 -12.66
CA GLU A 475 -25.23 10.59 -12.42
C GLU A 475 -24.91 9.86 -13.71
N SER A 476 -24.05 8.84 -13.62
CA SER A 476 -23.72 7.95 -14.74
C SER A 476 -23.84 6.49 -14.31
N PRO A 477 -24.84 5.73 -14.80
CA PRO A 477 -25.92 6.15 -15.70
C PRO A 477 -26.90 7.15 -15.03
N ARG A 478 -27.63 7.94 -15.83
CA ARG A 478 -28.59 8.93 -15.33
C ARG A 478 -29.91 8.28 -14.92
N ASP A 479 -30.43 8.64 -13.75
CA ASP A 479 -31.75 8.18 -13.28
C ASP A 479 -32.93 8.95 -13.88
N SER A 480 -32.71 10.21 -14.29
CA SER A 480 -33.72 11.01 -15.00
C SER A 480 -33.10 11.81 -16.15
N THR A 481 -33.85 11.89 -17.24
CA THR A 481 -33.51 12.64 -18.44
C THR A 481 -33.88 14.13 -18.33
N ALA A 482 -33.36 14.96 -19.23
CA ALA A 482 -33.77 16.36 -19.31
C ALA A 482 -35.25 16.49 -19.67
N GLU A 483 -35.78 15.57 -20.48
CA GLU A 483 -37.16 15.53 -20.90
C GLU A 483 -38.11 15.26 -19.72
N GLU A 484 -37.81 14.27 -18.89
CA GLU A 484 -38.61 13.91 -17.70
C GLU A 484 -38.60 15.03 -16.64
N LEU A 485 -37.45 15.68 -16.45
CA LEU A 485 -37.34 16.82 -15.53
C LEU A 485 -38.05 18.06 -16.06
N ALA A 486 -38.03 18.29 -17.37
CA ALA A 486 -38.76 19.39 -17.99
C ALA A 486 -40.27 19.20 -17.87
N GLU A 487 -40.75 17.96 -18.07
CA GLU A 487 -42.15 17.59 -17.84
C GLU A 487 -42.57 17.82 -16.39
N THR A 488 -41.74 17.40 -15.43
CA THR A 488 -41.99 17.61 -13.99
C THR A 488 -42.07 19.09 -13.61
N LEU A 489 -41.27 19.95 -14.25
CA LEU A 489 -41.27 21.41 -14.03
C LEU A 489 -42.33 22.15 -14.86
N GLY A 490 -43.07 21.46 -15.74
CA GLY A 490 -44.06 22.07 -16.63
C GLY A 490 -43.44 23.08 -17.61
N ILE A 491 -42.18 22.85 -18.01
CA ILE A 491 -41.43 23.70 -18.96
C ILE A 491 -40.96 22.88 -20.16
N SER A 492 -40.50 23.56 -21.21
CA SER A 492 -39.89 22.87 -22.34
C SER A 492 -38.48 22.36 -22.00
N SER A 493 -38.06 21.23 -22.59
CA SER A 493 -36.67 20.72 -22.48
C SER A 493 -35.61 21.78 -22.82
N PRO A 494 -35.76 22.60 -23.89
CA PRO A 494 -34.86 23.74 -24.13
C PRO A 494 -34.81 24.77 -23.01
N THR A 495 -35.94 25.08 -22.36
CA THR A 495 -36.01 26.00 -21.22
C THR A 495 -35.32 25.41 -19.98
N LEU A 496 -35.47 24.11 -19.74
CA LEU A 496 -34.75 23.40 -18.69
C LEU A 496 -33.23 23.50 -18.93
N HIS A 497 -32.76 23.19 -20.14
CA HIS A 497 -31.35 23.29 -20.49
C HIS A 497 -30.80 24.71 -20.35
N TYR A 498 -31.59 25.73 -20.71
CA TYR A 498 -31.22 27.13 -20.49
C TYR A 498 -31.01 27.43 -18.99
N HIS A 499 -31.94 27.01 -18.14
CA HIS A 499 -31.84 27.23 -16.69
C HIS A 499 -30.70 26.44 -16.06
N LEU A 500 -30.47 25.19 -16.48
CA LEU A 500 -29.33 24.37 -16.07
C LEU A 500 -28.01 25.02 -16.45
N ARG A 501 -27.81 25.39 -17.72
CA ARG A 501 -26.57 26.05 -18.18
C ARG A 501 -26.34 27.39 -17.49
N ALA A 502 -27.38 28.21 -17.33
CA ALA A 502 -27.25 29.50 -16.68
C ALA A 502 -26.94 29.36 -15.18
N GLY A 503 -27.51 28.35 -14.52
CA GLY A 503 -27.21 28.02 -13.12
C GLY A 503 -25.80 27.43 -12.94
N GLN A 504 -25.41 26.49 -13.80
CA GLN A 504 -24.05 25.92 -13.84
C GLN A 504 -23.00 26.98 -14.10
N ARG A 505 -23.23 27.93 -15.02
CA ARG A 505 -22.29 29.03 -15.24
C ARG A 505 -22.10 29.88 -13.98
N LYS A 506 -23.18 30.22 -13.27
CA LYS A 506 -23.09 30.98 -12.01
C LYS A 506 -22.41 30.20 -10.88
N LEU A 507 -22.62 28.87 -10.85
CA LEU A 507 -21.89 27.96 -9.97
C LEU A 507 -20.39 27.99 -10.27
N LEU A 508 -20.01 27.86 -11.55
CA LEU A 508 -18.60 27.85 -11.98
C LEU A 508 -17.94 29.22 -11.76
N THR A 509 -18.61 30.32 -12.08
CA THR A 509 -18.16 31.68 -11.75
C THR A 509 -17.95 31.84 -10.24
N ALA A 510 -18.89 31.41 -9.41
CA ALA A 510 -18.71 31.48 -7.96
C ALA A 510 -17.59 30.58 -7.43
N PHE A 511 -17.30 29.48 -8.13
CA PHE A 511 -16.26 28.55 -7.75
C PHE A 511 -14.86 28.97 -8.24
N PHE A 512 -14.75 29.64 -9.38
CA PHE A 512 -13.47 30.00 -10.01
C PHE A 512 -13.11 31.50 -9.90
N ASP A 513 -14.08 32.43 -9.89
CA ASP A 513 -13.81 33.88 -9.90
C ASP A 513 -13.71 34.50 -8.48
N ASP A 514 -14.21 33.83 -7.43
CA ASP A 514 -14.11 34.35 -6.04
C ASP A 514 -12.66 34.36 -5.50
N ASP A 515 -11.74 33.58 -6.09
CA ASP A 515 -10.30 33.63 -5.79
C ASP A 515 -9.58 34.81 -6.47
N ALA A 516 -10.10 35.35 -7.59
CA ALA A 516 -9.39 36.35 -8.42
C ALA A 516 -9.68 37.82 -8.05
N GLU A 517 -10.89 38.15 -7.59
CA GLU A 517 -11.25 39.55 -7.25
C GLU A 517 -10.80 39.99 -5.84
N ARG A 518 -10.46 39.05 -4.95
CA ARG A 518 -10.12 39.34 -3.54
C ARG A 518 -8.65 39.74 -3.32
N GLU A 519 -7.78 39.59 -4.32
CA GLU A 519 -6.33 39.66 -4.16
C GLU A 519 -5.67 40.73 -5.07
N ARG A 520 -6.18 41.96 -5.04
CA ARG A 520 -5.31 43.10 -5.40
C ARG A 520 -4.30 43.26 -4.26
N PRO A 521 -2.98 43.10 -4.50
CA PRO A 521 -2.00 43.40 -3.48
C PRO A 521 -2.13 44.87 -3.11
N VAL A 522 -2.29 45.15 -1.81
CA VAL A 522 -2.10 46.50 -1.27
C VAL A 522 -0.70 46.91 -1.71
N ALA A 523 -0.61 47.99 -2.49
CA ALA A 523 0.67 48.57 -2.87
C ALA A 523 1.55 48.68 -1.63
N VAL A 524 2.73 48.07 -1.67
CA VAL A 524 3.73 48.20 -0.62
C VAL A 524 4.07 49.68 -0.55
N ASP A 525 3.51 50.37 0.43
CA ASP A 525 3.74 51.79 0.67
C ASP A 525 5.18 51.94 1.17
N ASP A 526 6.05 52.42 0.28
CA ASP A 526 7.50 52.56 0.46
C ASP A 526 7.83 53.75 1.39
N HIS A 527 7.25 53.73 2.59
CA HIS A 527 7.30 54.85 3.53
C HIS A 527 7.79 54.46 4.94
N GLN A 528 8.77 53.54 5.06
CA GLN A 528 9.54 53.38 6.30
C GLN A 528 11.02 53.08 6.03
N SER A 529 11.77 54.07 5.54
CA SER A 529 13.25 54.10 5.64
C SER A 529 13.82 55.49 5.93
N ARG A 530 13.03 56.38 6.54
CA ARG A 530 13.52 57.67 7.08
C ARG A 530 12.89 57.98 8.42
N ARG A 531 13.11 57.13 9.43
CA ARG A 531 13.05 57.52 10.84
C ARG A 531 13.57 56.39 11.73
N ASN A 532 14.89 56.33 11.88
CA ASN A 532 15.60 56.31 13.16
C ASN A 532 16.95 55.60 12.98
N GLU A 533 17.99 56.42 13.16
CA GLU A 533 19.40 56.11 13.46
C GLU A 533 20.30 55.58 12.35
#